data_AF-A0A3G8JFL5-F1
#
_entry.id   AF-A0A3G8JFL5-F1
#
_cell.length_a   1.000
_cell.length_b   1.000
_cell.length_c   1.000
_cell.angle_alpha   90.00
_cell.angle_beta   90.00
_cell.angle_gamma   90.00
#
_symmetry.space_group_name_H-M   'P 1'
#
loop_
_entity.id
_entity.type
_entity.pdbx_description
1 polymer ?
#
loop_
_entity_poly.entity_id
_entity_poly.type
_entity_poly.pdbx_seq_one_letter_code
_entity_poly.pdbx_strand_id
1 'polypeptide(L)'
;MPVTRRQRSLLTTAVCALVALCCTSGCARSLDGQAVAAPSTASSPTAAAVEWRDHVVPSDCILTGAQMSALSGVRLKDGEDTDVKQSDGTTGHNCSYYTAAGGVLSFTAVVKVQAPVTGTVTPDMLADLGDDGARSIPGIGLDVIIEPLDGPNAFPTMRVATDRHVTSVVLVVGNIPHPPDDAAWSTAARQIVAALPAN
;
A
#
# COMPACT_ATOMS: atom_id res chain seq x y z
N MET A 1 46.14 1.42 -34.00
CA MET A 1 46.70 2.56 -33.26
C MET A 1 46.46 2.33 -31.77
N PRO A 2 47.53 2.15 -30.96
CA PRO A 2 47.45 1.97 -29.51
C PRO A 2 47.63 3.30 -28.74
N VAL A 3 47.61 3.20 -27.39
CA VAL A 3 48.08 4.15 -26.34
C VAL A 3 47.02 5.15 -25.82
N THR A 4 46.82 5.47 -24.52
CA THR A 4 46.99 4.88 -23.17
C THR A 4 46.29 5.84 -22.17
N ARG A 5 45.78 5.32 -21.04
CA ARG A 5 45.70 5.89 -19.66
C ARG A 5 45.22 7.33 -19.40
N ARG A 6 44.35 7.47 -18.38
CA ARG A 6 44.73 8.07 -17.07
C ARG A 6 43.75 7.73 -15.94
N GLN A 7 44.29 7.13 -14.89
CA GLN A 7 43.76 7.08 -13.52
C GLN A 7 43.71 8.49 -12.91
N ARG A 8 42.79 8.72 -11.96
CA ARG A 8 43.05 9.51 -10.74
C ARG A 8 42.28 8.93 -9.54
N SER A 9 43.03 8.31 -8.64
CA SER A 9 42.70 8.15 -7.22
C SER A 9 42.94 9.47 -6.47
N LEU A 10 42.23 9.67 -5.34
CA LEU A 10 42.55 10.48 -4.14
C LEU A 10 41.34 10.29 -3.18
N LEU A 11 41.33 9.45 -2.13
CA LEU A 11 41.98 9.49 -0.81
C LEU A 11 41.69 10.74 0.06
N THR A 12 41.30 10.47 1.32
CA THR A 12 41.42 11.30 2.56
C THR A 12 40.33 12.40 2.74
N THR A 13 39.70 12.64 3.90
CA THR A 13 40.21 12.72 5.29
C THR A 13 39.04 12.77 6.30
N ALA A 14 39.25 12.19 7.49
CA ALA A 14 38.39 12.33 8.68
C ALA A 14 38.56 13.70 9.38
N VAL A 15 37.52 14.21 10.05
CA VAL A 15 37.64 15.28 11.04
C VAL A 15 36.80 14.95 12.28
N CYS A 16 37.49 14.77 13.40
CA CYS A 16 36.96 14.79 14.77
C CYS A 16 36.67 16.23 15.21
N ALA A 17 35.64 16.43 16.02
CA ALA A 17 35.53 17.60 16.89
C ALA A 17 35.07 17.17 18.28
N LEU A 18 36.06 16.97 19.15
CA LEU A 18 35.93 16.98 20.61
C LEU A 18 35.94 18.44 21.06
N VAL A 19 34.98 18.87 21.89
CA VAL A 19 35.12 20.10 22.69
C VAL A 19 34.90 19.72 24.14
N ALA A 20 35.94 19.95 24.95
CA ALA A 20 36.00 19.63 26.37
C ALA A 20 36.01 20.91 27.22
N LEU A 21 35.28 20.81 28.33
CA LEU A 21 35.50 21.39 29.66
C LEU A 21 35.68 22.90 29.85
N CYS A 22 34.82 23.46 30.71
CA CYS A 22 35.22 24.47 31.69
C CYS A 22 34.88 23.95 33.10
N CYS A 23 35.89 23.93 33.96
CA CYS A 23 35.85 23.54 35.36
C CYS A 23 35.43 24.71 36.26
N THR A 24 34.65 24.45 37.31
CA THR A 24 34.79 25.16 38.58
C THR A 24 34.59 24.19 39.74
N SER A 25 35.61 24.10 40.58
CA SER A 25 35.70 23.32 41.82
C SER A 25 35.01 24.04 42.97
N GLY A 26 34.23 23.30 43.76
CA GLY A 26 33.68 23.73 45.04
C GLY A 26 33.29 22.52 45.89
N CYS A 27 34.05 22.25 46.95
CA CYS A 27 33.82 21.14 47.87
C CYS A 27 32.71 21.46 48.88
N ALA A 28 31.69 20.60 49.02
CA ALA A 28 31.09 20.26 50.32
C ALA A 28 30.07 19.10 50.21
N ARG A 29 30.44 18.00 50.88
CA ARG A 29 29.64 17.10 51.73
C ARG A 29 28.55 16.20 51.12
N SER A 30 28.70 14.92 51.46
CA SER A 30 27.88 13.75 51.16
C SER A 30 26.40 13.89 51.48
N LEU A 31 25.56 13.31 50.62
CA LEU A 31 24.25 12.76 50.94
C LEU A 31 24.06 11.48 50.11
N ASP A 32 23.78 10.39 50.82
CA ASP A 32 23.42 9.08 50.28
C ASP A 32 22.31 9.20 49.22
N GLY A 33 22.52 8.59 48.07
CA GLY A 33 21.54 8.60 46.99
C GLY A 33 21.94 7.62 45.89
N GLN A 34 21.46 6.38 46.02
CA GLN A 34 21.49 5.33 45.00
C GLN A 34 21.31 5.91 43.59
N ALA A 35 22.30 5.74 42.71
CA ALA A 35 22.11 5.99 41.28
C ALA A 35 21.19 4.89 40.72
N VAL A 36 19.89 5.18 40.67
CA VAL A 36 18.91 4.35 39.97
C VAL A 36 19.23 4.43 38.48
N ALA A 37 19.61 3.29 37.89
CA ALA A 37 19.74 3.17 36.45
C ALA A 37 18.42 3.59 35.79
N ALA A 38 18.49 4.58 34.90
CA ALA A 38 17.33 5.01 34.12
C ALA A 38 16.84 3.82 33.25
N PRO A 39 15.52 3.56 33.22
CA PRO A 39 14.99 2.39 32.54
C PRO A 39 15.11 2.51 31.03
N SER A 40 15.35 1.34 30.45
CA SER A 40 15.35 0.94 29.05
C SER A 40 14.55 1.83 28.11
N THR A 41 15.16 2.13 26.96
CA THR A 41 14.48 2.48 25.70
C THR A 41 13.22 1.64 25.55
N ALA A 42 12.07 2.26 25.78
CA ALA A 42 10.80 1.71 25.35
C ALA A 42 10.83 1.69 23.83
N SER A 43 11.11 0.53 23.25
CA SER A 43 10.66 0.24 21.89
C SER A 43 9.15 0.45 21.91
N SER A 44 8.65 1.49 21.24
CA SER A 44 7.21 1.62 20.99
C SER A 44 6.74 0.29 20.44
N PRO A 45 5.64 -0.28 20.96
CA PRO A 45 5.10 -1.49 20.39
C PRO A 45 4.79 -1.19 18.92
N THR A 46 5.48 -1.89 18.01
CA THR A 46 5.09 -1.92 16.61
C THR A 46 3.62 -2.32 16.60
N ALA A 47 2.75 -1.46 16.08
CA ALA A 47 1.34 -1.80 15.93
C ALA A 47 1.27 -3.15 15.21
N ALA A 48 0.50 -4.09 15.77
CA ALA A 48 0.33 -5.38 15.12
C ALA A 48 -0.29 -5.15 13.75
N ALA A 49 0.30 -5.73 12.70
CA ALA A 49 -0.23 -5.63 11.35
C ALA A 49 -1.69 -6.11 11.34
N VAL A 50 -2.56 -5.36 10.69
CA VAL A 50 -3.98 -5.68 10.58
C VAL A 50 -4.13 -6.99 9.81
N GLU A 51 -4.84 -7.95 10.41
CA GLU A 51 -5.23 -9.17 9.73
C GLU A 51 -6.53 -8.95 8.94
N TRP A 52 -6.49 -9.28 7.65
CA TRP A 52 -7.61 -9.12 6.72
C TRP A 52 -8.16 -10.48 6.30
N ARG A 53 -9.49 -10.60 6.24
CA ARG A 53 -10.18 -11.78 5.68
C ARG A 53 -10.65 -11.51 4.25
N ASP A 54 -10.58 -12.54 3.44
CA ASP A 54 -11.06 -12.57 2.04
C ASP A 54 -12.46 -13.17 1.95
N HIS A 55 -13.09 -13.10 0.77
CA HIS A 55 -14.39 -13.71 0.48
C HIS A 55 -15.48 -13.26 1.48
N VAL A 56 -15.53 -11.96 1.74
CA VAL A 56 -16.41 -11.34 2.75
C VAL A 56 -17.76 -10.91 2.19
N VAL A 57 -17.92 -11.02 0.89
CA VAL A 57 -19.16 -10.78 0.13
C VAL A 57 -19.45 -12.01 -0.74
N PRO A 58 -20.70 -12.22 -1.22
CA PRO A 58 -21.02 -13.40 -2.03
C PRO A 58 -20.24 -13.53 -3.34
N SER A 59 -19.67 -12.43 -3.84
CA SER A 59 -18.87 -12.35 -5.05
C SER A 59 -18.00 -11.09 -5.00
N ASP A 60 -16.72 -11.20 -5.33
CA ASP A 60 -15.82 -10.06 -5.45
C ASP A 60 -16.04 -9.31 -6.78
N CYS A 61 -16.84 -9.86 -7.70
CA CYS A 61 -17.23 -9.25 -8.97
C CYS A 61 -18.29 -8.16 -8.82
N ILE A 62 -18.04 -7.22 -7.90
CA ILE A 62 -18.92 -6.10 -7.60
C ILE A 62 -18.96 -5.04 -8.70
N LEU A 63 -18.02 -5.08 -9.64
CA LEU A 63 -18.03 -4.27 -10.86
C LEU A 63 -18.32 -5.12 -12.08
N THR A 64 -19.20 -4.64 -12.95
CA THR A 64 -19.45 -5.25 -14.26
C THR A 64 -18.24 -5.08 -15.19
N GLY A 65 -18.17 -5.90 -16.23
CA GLY A 65 -17.17 -5.76 -17.29
C GLY A 65 -17.25 -4.40 -17.98
N ALA A 66 -18.44 -3.82 -18.11
CA ALA A 66 -18.63 -2.48 -18.67
C ALA A 66 -18.03 -1.38 -17.77
N GLN A 67 -18.25 -1.46 -16.45
CA GLN A 67 -17.66 -0.51 -15.49
C GLN A 67 -16.14 -0.63 -15.46
N MET A 68 -15.61 -1.86 -15.45
CA MET A 68 -14.17 -2.08 -15.52
C MET A 68 -13.57 -1.68 -16.87
N SER A 69 -14.32 -1.81 -17.97
CA SER A 69 -13.89 -1.31 -19.28
C SER A 69 -13.77 0.22 -19.30
N ALA A 70 -14.73 0.92 -18.68
CA ALA A 70 -14.70 2.37 -18.56
C ALA A 70 -13.51 2.86 -17.71
N LEU A 71 -13.17 2.12 -16.64
CA LEU A 71 -12.01 2.42 -15.81
C LEU A 71 -10.68 2.16 -16.53
N SER A 72 -10.54 0.99 -17.17
CA SER A 72 -9.28 0.54 -17.77
C SER A 72 -9.00 1.07 -19.16
N GLY A 73 -10.00 1.64 -19.84
CA GLY A 73 -9.88 2.11 -21.22
C GLY A 73 -9.80 1.00 -22.27
N VAL A 74 -10.01 -0.27 -21.89
CA VAL A 74 -10.05 -1.43 -22.80
C VAL A 74 -11.32 -2.22 -22.63
N ARG A 75 -11.74 -2.93 -23.67
CA ARG A 75 -12.95 -3.75 -23.60
C ARG A 75 -12.70 -5.03 -22.82
N LEU A 76 -13.36 -5.18 -21.68
CA LEU A 76 -13.30 -6.34 -20.80
C LEU A 76 -14.60 -7.15 -20.86
N LYS A 77 -14.50 -8.45 -20.54
CA LYS A 77 -15.66 -9.27 -20.20
C LYS A 77 -16.11 -8.95 -18.77
N ASP A 78 -17.28 -9.45 -18.38
CA ASP A 78 -17.62 -9.54 -16.95
C ASP A 78 -16.57 -10.38 -16.23
N GLY A 79 -16.33 -10.03 -14.97
CA GLY A 79 -15.32 -10.68 -14.16
C GLY A 79 -15.76 -12.07 -13.72
N GLU A 80 -14.78 -12.86 -13.29
CA GLU A 80 -14.97 -14.21 -12.78
C GLU A 80 -14.34 -14.33 -11.39
N ASP A 81 -15.13 -14.74 -10.40
CA ASP A 81 -14.63 -15.05 -9.07
C ASP A 81 -13.62 -16.20 -9.16
N THR A 82 -12.45 -15.98 -8.61
CA THR A 82 -11.27 -16.83 -8.76
C THR A 82 -10.61 -17.05 -7.41
N ASP A 83 -10.42 -18.32 -7.07
CA ASP A 83 -9.60 -18.71 -5.93
C ASP A 83 -8.13 -18.80 -6.35
N VAL A 84 -7.28 -18.04 -5.67
CA VAL A 84 -5.83 -17.99 -5.91
C VAL A 84 -5.10 -18.65 -4.75
N LYS A 85 -4.46 -19.78 -5.03
CA LYS A 85 -3.61 -20.44 -4.06
C LYS A 85 -2.29 -19.69 -3.89
N GLN A 86 -2.03 -19.22 -2.70
CA GLN A 86 -0.81 -18.53 -2.32
C GLN A 86 0.32 -19.52 -2.03
N SER A 87 1.56 -19.04 -2.07
CA SER A 87 2.76 -19.86 -1.81
C SER A 87 2.86 -20.39 -0.39
N ASP A 88 2.23 -19.71 0.57
CA ASP A 88 2.13 -20.13 1.97
C ASP A 88 1.04 -21.20 2.21
N GLY A 89 0.35 -21.63 1.14
CA GLY A 89 -0.69 -22.64 1.19
C GLY A 89 -2.09 -22.10 1.50
N THR A 90 -2.24 -20.81 1.76
CA THR A 90 -3.54 -20.15 1.90
C THR A 90 -4.22 -19.98 0.54
N THR A 91 -5.54 -19.81 0.55
CA THR A 91 -6.32 -19.50 -0.65
C THR A 91 -6.88 -18.10 -0.50
N GLY A 92 -6.48 -17.19 -1.39
CA GLY A 92 -7.12 -15.89 -1.53
C GLY A 92 -8.29 -15.98 -2.51
N HIS A 93 -9.21 -15.03 -2.41
CA HIS A 93 -10.34 -14.88 -3.33
C HIS A 93 -10.29 -13.50 -3.99
N ASN A 94 -10.63 -13.42 -5.27
CA ASN A 94 -10.77 -12.17 -6.00
C ASN A 94 -11.72 -12.34 -7.20
N CYS A 95 -12.11 -11.23 -7.81
CA CYS A 95 -12.69 -11.23 -9.14
C CYS A 95 -11.65 -10.84 -10.19
N SER A 96 -11.45 -11.70 -11.17
CA SER A 96 -10.50 -11.51 -12.26
C SER A 96 -11.18 -11.06 -13.55
N TYR A 97 -10.61 -10.05 -14.22
CA TYR A 97 -11.13 -9.51 -15.48
C TYR A 97 -10.16 -9.75 -16.62
N TYR A 98 -10.72 -10.13 -17.77
CA TYR A 98 -9.98 -10.45 -18.98
C TYR A 98 -10.47 -9.61 -20.16
N THR A 99 -9.58 -9.31 -21.09
CA THR A 99 -9.96 -8.62 -22.35
C THR A 99 -11.02 -9.43 -23.10
N ALA A 100 -11.97 -8.71 -23.71
CA ALA A 100 -13.04 -9.32 -24.49
C ALA A 100 -12.52 -10.08 -25.72
N ALA A 101 -11.40 -9.62 -26.29
CA ALA A 101 -10.70 -10.30 -27.37
C ALA A 101 -10.12 -11.67 -26.95
N GLY A 102 -9.84 -11.87 -25.65
CA GLY A 102 -9.22 -13.09 -25.13
C GLY A 102 -7.74 -13.21 -25.47
N GLY A 103 -7.22 -14.43 -25.35
CA GLY A 103 -5.80 -14.77 -25.57
C GLY A 103 -5.03 -15.02 -24.26
N VAL A 104 -3.80 -15.53 -24.41
CA VAL A 104 -2.96 -15.97 -23.28
C VAL A 104 -2.60 -14.83 -22.32
N LEU A 105 -2.48 -13.60 -22.83
CA LEU A 105 -2.14 -12.41 -22.06
C LEU A 105 -3.37 -11.52 -21.78
N SER A 106 -4.57 -12.10 -21.74
CA SER A 106 -5.81 -11.32 -21.63
C SER A 106 -6.14 -10.81 -20.23
N PHE A 107 -5.48 -11.33 -19.18
CA PHE A 107 -5.70 -10.91 -17.80
C PHE A 107 -5.36 -9.43 -17.61
N THR A 108 -6.34 -8.60 -17.23
CA THR A 108 -6.19 -7.13 -17.25
C THR A 108 -6.40 -6.48 -15.90
N ALA A 109 -7.25 -7.05 -15.04
CA ALA A 109 -7.51 -6.46 -13.74
C ALA A 109 -7.95 -7.49 -12.71
N VAL A 110 -7.78 -7.13 -11.44
CA VAL A 110 -8.41 -7.81 -10.31
C VAL A 110 -9.13 -6.83 -9.43
N VAL A 111 -10.24 -7.29 -8.87
CA VAL A 111 -10.94 -6.65 -7.75
C VAL A 111 -10.93 -7.63 -6.60
N LYS A 112 -10.58 -7.15 -5.41
CA LYS A 112 -10.57 -7.95 -4.18
C LYS A 112 -11.33 -7.22 -3.10
N VAL A 113 -12.27 -7.89 -2.44
CA VAL A 113 -13.02 -7.32 -1.31
C VAL A 113 -12.56 -8.01 -0.02
N GLN A 114 -12.08 -7.20 0.92
CA GLN A 114 -11.60 -7.68 2.20
C GLN A 114 -12.29 -6.95 3.35
N ALA A 115 -12.22 -7.54 4.54
CA ALA A 115 -12.64 -6.90 5.77
C ALA A 115 -11.69 -7.27 6.91
N PRO A 116 -11.54 -6.43 7.94
CA PRO A 116 -10.64 -6.75 9.04
C PRO A 116 -11.20 -7.90 9.87
N VAL A 117 -10.34 -8.85 10.27
CA VAL A 117 -10.76 -10.04 11.05
C VAL A 117 -11.53 -9.65 12.30
N THR A 118 -11.17 -8.54 12.93
CA THR A 118 -11.88 -7.99 14.09
C THR A 118 -12.32 -6.54 13.84
N GLY A 119 -13.50 -6.18 14.36
CA GLY A 119 -13.98 -4.80 14.37
C GLY A 119 -14.45 -4.25 13.02
N THR A 120 -14.29 -2.92 12.88
CA THR A 120 -14.60 -2.13 11.68
C THR A 120 -13.31 -1.52 11.14
N VAL A 121 -13.32 -1.08 9.89
CA VAL A 121 -12.21 -0.32 9.32
C VAL A 121 -12.07 1.02 10.07
N THR A 122 -10.86 1.34 10.51
CA THR A 122 -10.57 2.58 11.25
C THR A 122 -9.59 3.47 10.46
N PRO A 123 -9.53 4.78 10.76
CA PRO A 123 -8.56 5.68 10.13
C PRO A 123 -7.11 5.22 10.27
N ASP A 124 -6.72 4.69 11.45
CA ASP A 124 -5.36 4.20 11.68
C ASP A 124 -5.01 3.03 10.75
N MET A 125 -5.97 2.12 10.52
CA MET A 125 -5.77 1.02 9.58
C MET A 125 -5.63 1.49 8.13
N LEU A 126 -6.28 2.61 7.77
CA LEU A 126 -6.18 3.20 6.44
C LEU A 126 -4.87 3.96 6.24
N ALA A 127 -4.34 4.59 7.30
CA ALA A 127 -3.06 5.28 7.26
C ALA A 127 -1.89 4.33 6.90
N ASP A 128 -1.97 3.07 7.35
CA ASP A 128 -0.95 2.05 7.08
C ASP A 128 -1.23 1.23 5.81
N LEU A 129 -2.31 1.52 5.08
CA LEU A 129 -2.77 0.70 3.96
C LEU A 129 -2.14 1.10 2.61
N GLY A 130 -1.74 2.36 2.46
CA GLY A 130 -1.11 2.88 1.24
C GLY A 130 0.41 2.83 1.30
N ASP A 131 1.08 2.69 0.15
CA ASP A 131 2.54 2.79 0.09
C ASP A 131 2.99 4.26 0.25
N ASP A 132 4.28 4.46 0.55
CA ASP A 132 4.87 5.79 0.61
C ASP A 132 4.65 6.56 -0.70
N GLY A 133 3.95 7.70 -0.63
CA GLY A 133 3.59 8.50 -1.81
C GLY A 133 2.18 8.24 -2.34
N ALA A 134 1.43 7.32 -1.72
CA ALA A 134 0.00 7.17 -1.97
C ALA A 134 -0.75 8.48 -1.67
N ARG A 135 -1.87 8.66 -2.38
CA ARG A 135 -2.71 9.87 -2.26
C ARG A 135 -4.17 9.48 -2.09
N SER A 136 -4.92 10.33 -1.39
CA SER A 136 -6.35 10.14 -1.16
C SER A 136 -7.23 10.95 -2.12
N ILE A 137 -8.37 10.39 -2.51
CA ILE A 137 -9.48 11.09 -3.16
C ILE A 137 -10.61 11.28 -2.11
N PRO A 138 -10.85 12.49 -1.62
CA PRO A 138 -11.79 12.70 -0.52
C PRO A 138 -13.27 12.57 -0.97
N GLY A 139 -14.15 12.30 0.00
CA GLY A 139 -15.60 12.39 -0.18
C GLY A 139 -16.29 11.16 -0.77
N ILE A 140 -15.62 10.01 -0.79
CA ILE A 140 -16.17 8.73 -1.25
C ILE A 140 -15.84 7.67 -0.19
N GLY A 141 -16.87 7.01 0.36
CA GLY A 141 -16.66 6.03 1.44
C GLY A 141 -16.01 6.66 2.67
N LEU A 142 -15.14 5.90 3.34
CA LEU A 142 -14.24 6.42 4.38
C LEU A 142 -12.98 7.05 3.77
N ASP A 143 -12.37 6.38 2.81
CA ASP A 143 -11.26 6.93 2.02
C ASP A 143 -11.12 6.18 0.68
N VAL A 144 -10.47 6.84 -0.27
CA VAL A 144 -10.05 6.25 -1.55
C VAL A 144 -8.57 6.52 -1.73
N ILE A 145 -7.74 5.49 -1.64
CA ILE A 145 -6.29 5.57 -1.69
C ILE A 145 -5.82 5.14 -3.09
N ILE A 146 -5.02 5.96 -3.76
CA ILE A 146 -4.40 5.67 -5.05
C ILE A 146 -2.90 5.51 -4.84
N GLU A 147 -2.36 4.36 -5.25
CA GLU A 147 -0.93 4.07 -5.13
C GLU A 147 -0.07 4.86 -6.12
N PRO A 148 1.18 5.18 -5.76
CA PRO A 148 2.13 5.76 -6.69
C PRO A 148 2.55 4.74 -7.76
N LEU A 149 3.04 5.26 -8.90
CA LEU A 149 3.47 4.45 -10.06
C LEU A 149 4.97 4.55 -10.33
N ASP A 150 5.75 4.84 -9.29
CA ASP A 150 7.19 5.12 -9.37
C ASP A 150 8.09 3.87 -9.20
N GLY A 151 7.51 2.72 -8.85
CA GLY A 151 8.22 1.44 -8.73
C GLY A 151 8.31 0.63 -10.04
N PRO A 152 9.35 -0.23 -10.21
CA PRO A 152 9.55 -1.04 -11.41
C PRO A 152 8.47 -2.10 -11.66
N ASN A 153 7.68 -2.42 -10.62
CA ASN A 153 6.55 -3.34 -10.67
C ASN A 153 5.26 -2.66 -10.18
N ALA A 154 5.19 -1.34 -10.22
CA ALA A 154 4.01 -0.61 -9.76
C ALA A 154 2.85 -0.77 -10.74
N PHE A 155 1.72 -1.20 -10.23
CA PHE A 155 0.47 -1.35 -10.97
C PHE A 155 -0.50 -0.25 -10.53
N PRO A 156 -1.28 0.35 -11.45
CA PRO A 156 -2.38 1.25 -11.12
C PRO A 156 -3.31 0.55 -10.14
N THR A 157 -3.28 1.05 -8.92
CA THR A 157 -3.96 0.45 -7.78
C THR A 157 -4.78 1.50 -7.06
N MET A 158 -6.03 1.16 -6.80
CA MET A 158 -6.94 1.94 -5.96
C MET A 158 -7.44 1.06 -4.83
N ARG A 159 -7.50 1.60 -3.62
CA ARG A 159 -8.19 0.99 -2.49
C ARG A 159 -9.35 1.88 -2.05
N VAL A 160 -10.54 1.31 -1.96
CA VAL A 160 -11.75 2.00 -1.53
C VAL A 160 -12.18 1.43 -0.20
N ALA A 161 -12.26 2.28 0.82
CA ALA A 161 -12.63 1.88 2.16
C ALA A 161 -14.07 2.28 2.49
N THR A 162 -14.81 1.37 3.11
CA THR A 162 -16.01 1.63 3.89
C THR A 162 -15.75 1.25 5.35
N ASP A 163 -16.73 1.42 6.23
CA ASP A 163 -16.65 0.99 7.63
C ASP A 163 -16.49 -0.53 7.81
N ARG A 164 -16.87 -1.33 6.82
CA ARG A 164 -16.80 -2.80 6.88
C ARG A 164 -15.80 -3.39 5.91
N HIS A 165 -15.54 -2.74 4.78
CA HIS A 165 -14.83 -3.34 3.68
C HIS A 165 -13.68 -2.46 3.20
N VAL A 166 -12.64 -3.10 2.70
CA VAL A 166 -11.63 -2.49 1.84
C VAL A 166 -11.66 -3.25 0.52
N THR A 167 -11.93 -2.52 -0.56
CA THR A 167 -11.88 -3.06 -1.92
C THR A 167 -10.60 -2.59 -2.59
N SER A 168 -9.77 -3.53 -3.03
CA SER A 168 -8.60 -3.25 -3.85
C SER A 168 -8.92 -3.49 -5.33
N VAL A 169 -8.57 -2.55 -6.19
CA VAL A 169 -8.62 -2.67 -7.65
C VAL A 169 -7.20 -2.52 -8.17
N VAL A 170 -6.72 -3.49 -8.94
CA VAL A 170 -5.39 -3.47 -9.55
C VAL A 170 -5.52 -3.68 -11.05
N LEU A 171 -4.84 -2.85 -11.83
CA LEU A 171 -4.81 -2.94 -13.30
C LEU A 171 -3.42 -3.35 -13.81
N VAL A 172 -3.38 -4.23 -14.81
CA VAL A 172 -2.15 -4.67 -15.45
C VAL A 172 -1.71 -3.62 -16.46
N VAL A 173 -0.63 -2.88 -16.17
CA VAL A 173 -0.11 -1.78 -17.00
C VAL A 173 0.07 -2.16 -18.46
N GLY A 174 0.60 -3.36 -18.74
CA GLY A 174 0.84 -3.82 -20.12
C GLY A 174 -0.42 -4.07 -20.95
N ASN A 175 -1.60 -4.09 -20.31
CA ASN A 175 -2.88 -4.42 -20.94
C ASN A 175 -3.87 -3.24 -20.96
N ILE A 176 -3.44 -2.05 -20.55
CA ILE A 176 -4.22 -0.80 -20.60
C ILE A 176 -3.44 0.27 -21.38
N PRO A 177 -4.11 1.22 -22.07
CA PRO A 177 -3.43 2.24 -22.87
C PRO A 177 -2.68 3.27 -22.02
N HIS A 178 -3.23 3.61 -20.85
CA HIS A 178 -2.64 4.51 -19.87
C HIS A 178 -3.28 4.24 -18.49
N PRO A 179 -2.62 4.61 -17.39
CA PRO A 179 -3.25 4.59 -16.07
C PRO A 179 -4.54 5.44 -16.05
N PRO A 180 -5.56 5.06 -15.25
CA PRO A 180 -6.75 5.88 -15.08
C PRO A 180 -6.43 7.20 -14.38
N ASP A 181 -7.18 8.24 -14.74
CA ASP A 181 -7.13 9.54 -14.07
C ASP A 181 -8.05 9.57 -12.83
N ASP A 182 -8.01 10.69 -12.10
CA ASP A 182 -8.79 10.88 -10.87
C ASP A 182 -10.30 10.80 -11.11
N ALA A 183 -10.78 11.20 -12.28
CA ALA A 183 -12.19 11.18 -12.60
C ALA A 183 -12.66 9.73 -12.84
N ALA A 184 -11.86 8.93 -13.54
CA ALA A 184 -12.09 7.50 -13.72
C ALA A 184 -12.04 6.74 -12.39
N TRP A 185 -11.02 6.99 -11.56
CA TRP A 185 -10.92 6.41 -10.23
C TRP A 185 -12.09 6.78 -9.34
N SER A 186 -12.44 8.07 -9.27
CA SER A 186 -13.59 8.54 -8.48
C SER A 186 -14.90 7.90 -8.91
N THR A 187 -15.08 7.67 -10.22
CA THR A 187 -16.28 7.03 -10.76
C THR A 187 -16.35 5.57 -10.37
N ALA A 188 -15.25 4.82 -10.52
CA ALA A 188 -15.17 3.43 -10.09
C ALA A 188 -15.35 3.29 -8.57
N ALA A 189 -14.76 4.18 -7.78
CA ALA A 189 -14.90 4.17 -6.32
C ALA A 189 -16.35 4.34 -5.87
N ARG A 190 -17.11 5.26 -6.49
CA ARG A 190 -18.54 5.41 -6.21
C ARG A 190 -19.35 4.17 -6.60
N GLN A 191 -18.99 3.52 -7.70
CA GLN A 191 -19.64 2.27 -8.12
C GLN A 191 -19.36 1.13 -7.12
N ILE A 192 -18.14 1.03 -6.61
CA ILE A 192 -17.75 0.08 -5.57
C ILE A 192 -18.57 0.30 -4.31
N VAL A 193 -18.59 1.53 -3.78
CA VAL A 193 -19.36 1.85 -2.55
C VAL A 193 -20.84 1.54 -2.73
N ALA A 194 -21.40 1.78 -3.91
CA ALA A 194 -22.81 1.48 -4.20
C ALA A 194 -23.12 -0.02 -4.36
N ALA A 195 -22.13 -0.84 -4.74
CA ALA A 195 -22.28 -2.27 -4.97
C ALA A 195 -22.03 -3.12 -3.72
N LEU A 196 -21.25 -2.60 -2.77
CA LEU A 196 -20.99 -3.30 -1.51
C LEU A 196 -22.27 -3.44 -0.67
N PRO A 197 -22.44 -4.54 0.08
CA PRO A 197 -23.57 -4.69 0.98
C PRO A 197 -23.69 -3.50 1.92
N ALA A 198 -24.91 -2.97 2.03
CA ALA A 198 -25.23 -1.96 3.03
C ALA A 198 -25.07 -2.56 4.44
N ASN A 199 -24.77 -1.67 5.38
CA ASN A 199 -24.63 -1.97 6.80
C ASN A 199 -25.83 -2.65 7.43
#